data_AF-A0A3M8F399-F1
#
_entry.id   AF-A0A3M8F399-F1
#
_cell.length_a   1.000
_cell.length_b   1.000
_cell.length_c   1.000
_cell.angle_alpha   90.00
_cell.angle_beta   90.00
_cell.angle_gamma   90.00
#
_symmetry.space_group_name_H-M   'P 1'
#
loop_
_entity.id
_entity.type
_entity.pdbx_description
1 polymer ?
#
loop_
_entity_poly.entity_id
_entity_poly.type
_entity_poly.pdbx_seq_one_letter_code
_entity_poly.pdbx_strand_id
1 'polypeptide(L)'
;MIRRLTWGLLLLLCFAVMPGCYYFRLAAAPLQKPRFVTVKPVDEVFGTVRNLLLQDGYIIEQEDPRDRTILTDFRHFSTRAGGVTQPEGGRLYYHKLRVTVEGGDEGAAVVLESVALEIRSSYVYDEGGKVLSFKKRYPYEHYPGMFDLSSVNWELDRMKGYLESSLRGGGRRGQ
;
A
#
# COMPACT_ATOMS: atom_id res chain seq x y z
N MET A 1 5.67 31.17 49.52
CA MET A 1 4.53 30.29 49.17
C MET A 1 4.23 30.24 47.67
N ILE A 2 4.28 31.36 46.94
CA ILE A 2 3.92 31.47 45.51
C ILE A 2 4.69 30.48 44.60
N ARG A 3 6.00 30.28 44.83
CA ARG A 3 6.84 29.36 44.02
C ARG A 3 6.38 27.89 44.06
N ARG A 4 5.89 27.38 45.19
CA ARG A 4 5.45 25.98 45.29
C ARG A 4 4.12 25.74 44.57
N LEU A 5 3.28 26.77 44.55
CA LEU A 5 1.97 26.74 43.89
C LEU A 5 2.12 26.75 42.37
N THR A 6 3.06 27.53 41.83
CA THR A 6 3.38 27.52 40.39
C THR A 6 3.95 26.19 39.93
N TRP A 7 4.84 25.56 40.71
CA TRP A 7 5.38 24.24 40.39
C TRP A 7 4.31 23.13 40.43
N GLY A 8 3.40 23.19 41.42
CA GLY A 8 2.26 22.28 41.50
C GLY A 8 1.33 22.40 40.29
N LEU A 9 1.01 23.63 39.87
CA LEU A 9 0.18 23.89 38.69
C LEU A 9 0.83 23.42 37.39
N LEU A 10 2.14 23.60 37.26
CA LEU A 10 2.90 23.20 36.08
C LEU A 10 2.98 21.67 35.94
N LEU A 11 3.19 20.95 37.06
CA LEU A 11 3.15 19.48 37.08
C LEU A 11 1.75 18.95 36.75
N LEU A 12 0.71 19.56 37.30
CA LEU A 12 -0.68 19.15 37.05
C LEU A 12 -1.07 19.37 35.58
N LEU A 13 -0.57 20.45 34.96
CA LEU A 13 -0.76 20.72 33.53
C LEU A 13 0.01 19.72 32.67
N CYS A 14 1.24 19.32 33.04
CA CYS A 14 1.96 18.25 32.35
C CYS A 14 1.23 16.89 32.45
N PHE A 15 0.68 16.53 33.61
CA PHE A 15 -0.12 15.30 33.77
C PHE A 15 -1.46 15.34 33.05
N ALA A 16 -2.08 16.52 32.89
CA ALA A 16 -3.32 16.66 32.14
C ALA A 16 -3.10 16.56 30.61
N VAL A 17 -1.92 16.92 30.11
CA VAL A 17 -1.57 16.85 28.68
C VAL A 17 -1.01 15.48 28.27
N MET A 18 -0.40 14.73 29.21
CA MET A 18 0.13 13.37 28.98
C MET A 18 -0.89 12.35 28.40
N PRO A 19 -2.16 12.26 28.87
CA PRO A 19 -3.12 11.35 28.28
C PRO A 19 -3.46 11.71 26.81
N GLY A 20 -3.29 12.97 26.42
CA GLY A 20 -3.47 13.42 25.03
C GLY A 20 -2.43 12.86 24.06
N CYS A 21 -1.22 12.54 24.52
CA CYS A 21 -0.17 11.95 23.69
C CYS A 21 -0.40 10.47 23.37
N TYR A 22 -1.14 9.75 24.21
CA TYR A 22 -1.46 8.32 23.99
C TYR A 22 -2.67 8.13 23.05
N TYR A 23 -3.50 9.16 22.88
CA TYR A 23 -4.73 9.12 22.07
C TYR A 23 -4.58 9.62 20.63
N PHE A 24 -3.38 10.06 20.21
CA PHE A 24 -3.09 10.20 18.79
C PHE A 24 -2.88 8.81 18.18
N ARG A 25 -3.99 8.06 18.00
CA ARG A 25 -4.04 7.07 16.93
C ARG A 25 -3.71 7.84 15.66
N LEU A 26 -2.50 7.65 15.14
CA LEU A 26 -2.10 8.17 13.85
C LEU A 26 -3.20 7.75 12.87
N ALA A 27 -3.96 8.71 12.37
CA ALA A 27 -4.95 8.41 11.35
C ALA A 27 -4.22 7.87 10.12
N ALA A 28 -4.82 6.91 9.42
CA ALA A 28 -4.27 6.42 8.17
C ALA A 28 -4.15 7.60 7.19
N ALA A 29 -2.90 7.92 6.80
CA ALA A 29 -2.65 8.92 5.79
C ALA A 29 -3.16 8.40 4.43
N PRO A 30 -3.71 9.27 3.56
CA PRO A 30 -4.15 8.86 2.23
C PRO A 30 -2.95 8.34 1.44
N LEU A 31 -3.12 7.19 0.78
CA LEU A 31 -2.11 6.60 -0.08
C LEU A 31 -2.03 7.37 -1.40
N GLN A 32 -0.84 7.41 -2.01
CA GLN A 32 -0.66 8.06 -3.30
C GLN A 32 -1.45 7.32 -4.39
N LYS A 33 -1.92 8.09 -5.37
CA LYS A 33 -2.64 7.57 -6.53
C LYS A 33 -1.96 8.00 -7.82
N PRO A 34 -0.86 7.34 -8.22
CA PRO A 34 -0.14 7.75 -9.42
C PRO A 34 -1.04 7.69 -10.65
N ARG A 35 -0.91 8.71 -11.51
CA ARG A 35 -1.66 8.86 -12.76
C ARG A 35 -0.69 9.10 -13.92
N PHE A 36 -1.03 8.59 -15.10
CA PHE A 36 -0.41 8.96 -16.36
C PHE A 36 -1.43 8.94 -17.50
N VAL A 37 -1.10 9.61 -18.61
CA VAL A 37 -1.96 9.75 -19.78
C VAL A 37 -1.28 9.10 -20.98
N THR A 38 -2.08 8.49 -21.85
CA THR A 38 -1.68 7.87 -23.11
C THR A 38 -2.58 8.37 -24.24
N VAL A 39 -2.01 8.51 -25.43
CA VAL A 39 -2.73 8.92 -26.65
C VAL A 39 -3.66 7.84 -27.20
N LYS A 40 -3.61 6.63 -26.65
CA LYS A 40 -4.38 5.47 -27.10
C LYS A 40 -5.83 5.54 -26.61
N PRO A 41 -6.78 4.94 -27.36
CA PRO A 41 -8.16 4.85 -26.94
C PRO A 41 -8.33 3.99 -25.68
N VAL A 42 -9.31 4.37 -24.88
CA VAL A 42 -9.57 3.84 -23.54
C VAL A 42 -9.79 2.32 -23.51
N ASP A 43 -10.53 1.76 -24.47
CA ASP A 43 -10.84 0.32 -24.47
C ASP A 43 -9.60 -0.53 -24.83
N GLU A 44 -8.72 -0.01 -25.70
CA GLU A 44 -7.42 -0.65 -26.01
C GLU A 44 -6.51 -0.64 -24.77
N VAL A 45 -6.46 0.50 -24.07
CA VAL A 45 -5.65 0.66 -22.87
C VAL A 45 -6.16 -0.25 -21.75
N PHE A 46 -7.47 -0.33 -21.55
CA PHE A 46 -8.08 -1.20 -20.53
C PHE A 46 -7.71 -2.67 -20.75
N GLY A 47 -7.90 -3.20 -21.97
CA GLY A 47 -7.52 -4.58 -22.30
C GLY A 47 -6.01 -4.82 -22.18
N THR A 48 -5.19 -3.84 -22.58
CA THR A 48 -3.73 -3.95 -22.49
C THR A 48 -3.24 -3.95 -21.04
N VAL A 49 -3.76 -3.04 -20.20
CA VAL A 49 -3.42 -2.97 -18.76
C VAL A 49 -3.75 -4.29 -18.07
N ARG A 50 -4.93 -4.86 -18.34
CA ARG A 50 -5.33 -6.16 -17.81
C ARG A 50 -4.29 -7.25 -18.12
N ASN A 51 -3.87 -7.33 -19.38
CA ASN A 51 -2.90 -8.34 -19.82
C ASN A 51 -1.51 -8.11 -19.20
N LEU A 52 -1.09 -6.86 -19.06
CA LEU A 52 0.18 -6.50 -18.41
C LEU A 52 0.16 -6.85 -16.91
N LEU A 53 -0.96 -6.63 -16.21
CA LEU A 53 -1.11 -7.01 -14.81
C LEU A 53 -1.00 -8.54 -14.62
N LEU A 54 -1.68 -9.31 -15.48
CA LEU A 54 -1.58 -10.77 -15.49
C LEU A 54 -0.14 -11.23 -15.78
N GLN A 55 0.56 -10.56 -16.71
CA GLN A 55 1.95 -10.86 -17.06
C GLN A 55 2.94 -10.56 -15.93
N ASP A 56 2.73 -9.48 -15.15
CA ASP A 56 3.53 -9.19 -13.94
C ASP A 56 3.18 -10.16 -12.78
N GLY A 57 2.14 -10.98 -12.93
CA GLY A 57 1.75 -12.00 -11.95
C GLY A 57 0.72 -11.50 -10.92
N TYR A 58 -0.04 -10.45 -11.22
CA TYR A 58 -1.24 -10.14 -10.45
C TYR A 58 -2.37 -11.11 -10.80
N ILE A 59 -3.19 -11.42 -9.81
CA ILE A 59 -4.44 -12.16 -9.97
C ILE A 59 -5.58 -11.15 -10.00
N ILE A 60 -6.43 -11.20 -11.03
CA ILE A 60 -7.59 -10.32 -11.14
C ILE A 60 -8.73 -10.89 -10.30
N GLU A 61 -9.17 -10.13 -9.30
CA GLU A 61 -10.29 -10.50 -8.42
C GLU A 61 -11.62 -10.03 -9.02
N GLN A 62 -11.65 -8.80 -9.52
CA GLN A 62 -12.84 -8.21 -10.13
C GLN A 62 -12.46 -7.31 -11.31
N GLU A 63 -13.29 -7.34 -12.34
CA GLU A 63 -13.19 -6.48 -13.51
C GLU A 63 -14.57 -5.84 -13.74
N ASP A 64 -14.61 -4.52 -13.82
CA ASP A 64 -15.80 -3.77 -14.23
C ASP A 64 -15.51 -3.08 -15.57
N PRO A 65 -16.01 -3.63 -16.69
CA PRO A 65 -15.81 -3.02 -18.00
C PRO A 65 -16.58 -1.70 -18.21
N ARG A 66 -17.64 -1.44 -17.42
CA ARG A 66 -18.43 -0.20 -17.53
C ARG A 66 -17.67 0.95 -16.89
N ASP A 67 -17.15 0.71 -15.70
CA ASP A 67 -16.35 1.67 -14.94
C ASP A 67 -14.86 1.58 -15.28
N ARG A 68 -14.50 0.71 -16.24
CA ARG A 68 -13.13 0.46 -16.72
C ARG A 68 -12.13 0.33 -15.58
N THR A 69 -12.54 -0.46 -14.59
CA THR A 69 -11.80 -0.65 -13.35
C THR A 69 -11.42 -2.12 -13.19
N ILE A 70 -10.17 -2.35 -12.81
CA ILE A 70 -9.59 -3.67 -12.53
C ILE A 70 -9.17 -3.68 -11.07
N LEU A 71 -9.64 -4.66 -10.30
CA LEU A 71 -9.22 -4.91 -8.93
C LEU A 71 -8.47 -6.24 -8.88
N THR A 72 -7.28 -6.21 -8.30
CA THR A 72 -6.47 -7.41 -8.08
C THR A 72 -6.69 -8.01 -6.69
N ASP A 73 -6.42 -9.30 -6.56
CA ASP A 73 -6.25 -9.91 -5.24
C ASP A 73 -4.93 -9.43 -4.58
N PHE A 74 -4.75 -9.79 -3.30
CA PHE A 74 -3.56 -9.48 -2.53
C PHE A 74 -2.30 -10.06 -3.15
N ARG A 75 -1.38 -9.18 -3.55
CA ARG A 75 -0.05 -9.56 -4.01
C ARG A 75 1.02 -9.11 -3.03
N HIS A 76 1.97 -10.00 -2.76
CA HIS A 76 3.21 -9.65 -2.04
C HIS A 76 4.09 -8.78 -2.93
N PHE A 77 4.57 -7.64 -2.42
CA PHE A 77 5.44 -6.75 -3.20
C PHE A 77 6.74 -6.34 -2.47
N SER A 78 6.84 -6.51 -1.16
CA SER A 78 8.05 -6.14 -0.43
C SER A 78 8.21 -6.94 0.86
N THR A 79 9.45 -7.34 1.14
CA THR A 79 9.86 -7.90 2.43
C THR A 79 10.78 -6.91 3.12
N ARG A 80 10.39 -6.40 4.29
CA ARG A 80 11.27 -5.59 5.15
C ARG A 80 11.66 -6.41 6.36
N ALA A 81 12.94 -6.79 6.45
CA ALA A 81 13.50 -7.36 7.67
C ALA A 81 13.47 -6.29 8.77
N GLY A 82 12.64 -6.48 9.79
CA GLY A 82 12.48 -5.50 10.85
C GLY A 82 13.61 -5.55 11.85
N GLY A 83 14.79 -5.01 11.53
CA GLY A 83 15.89 -4.86 12.49
C GLY A 83 16.38 -6.15 13.15
N VAL A 84 17.28 -5.99 14.12
CA VAL A 84 18.07 -7.08 14.73
C VAL A 84 17.24 -8.08 15.57
N THR A 85 15.98 -7.77 15.88
CA THR A 85 15.16 -8.53 16.84
C THR A 85 13.92 -9.21 16.24
N GLN A 86 13.71 -9.16 14.92
CA GLN A 86 12.55 -9.81 14.29
C GLN A 86 12.88 -11.19 13.71
N PRO A 87 11.94 -12.15 13.78
CA PRO A 87 12.14 -13.51 13.28
C PRO A 87 12.44 -13.54 11.78
N GLU A 88 13.12 -14.60 11.34
CA GLU A 88 13.36 -14.88 9.92
C GLU A 88 12.05 -14.84 9.13
N GLY A 89 11.97 -13.94 8.14
CA GLY A 89 10.78 -13.72 7.31
C GLY A 89 10.22 -12.28 7.32
N GLY A 90 10.56 -11.47 8.32
CA GLY A 90 10.28 -10.03 8.32
C GLY A 90 8.81 -9.61 8.22
N ARG A 91 8.58 -8.34 7.85
CA ARG A 91 7.25 -7.79 7.51
C ARG A 91 7.05 -7.94 6.01
N LEU A 92 6.11 -8.81 5.63
CA LEU A 92 5.73 -9.01 4.23
C LEU A 92 4.58 -8.07 3.90
N TYR A 93 4.80 -7.18 2.94
CA TYR A 93 3.81 -6.21 2.49
C TYR A 93 2.97 -6.81 1.37
N TYR A 94 1.66 -6.69 1.52
CA TYR A 94 0.67 -7.12 0.55
C TYR A 94 -0.26 -5.97 0.21
N HIS A 95 -0.67 -5.90 -1.06
CA HIS A 95 -1.73 -4.98 -1.44
C HIS A 95 -2.68 -5.55 -2.48
N LYS A 96 -3.91 -5.02 -2.48
CA LYS A 96 -4.80 -5.06 -3.63
C LYS A 96 -4.62 -3.79 -4.45
N LEU A 97 -4.36 -3.95 -5.75
CA LEU A 97 -4.22 -2.86 -6.68
C LEU A 97 -5.56 -2.64 -7.40
N ARG A 98 -6.07 -1.42 -7.36
CA ARG A 98 -7.13 -0.95 -8.24
C ARG A 98 -6.49 -0.14 -9.35
N VAL A 99 -6.83 -0.47 -10.59
CA VAL A 99 -6.45 0.32 -11.76
C VAL A 99 -7.71 0.77 -12.47
N THR A 100 -7.86 2.08 -12.65
CA THR A 100 -9.00 2.69 -13.36
C THR A 100 -8.47 3.34 -14.63
N VAL A 101 -9.15 3.09 -15.75
CA VAL A 101 -8.81 3.67 -17.06
C VAL A 101 -9.93 4.62 -17.49
N GLU A 102 -9.63 5.91 -17.41
CA GLU A 102 -10.55 6.98 -17.77
C GLU A 102 -10.33 7.41 -19.21
N GLY A 103 -11.41 7.68 -19.95
CA GLY A 103 -11.33 8.29 -21.27
C GLY A 103 -11.31 9.81 -21.18
N GLY A 104 -10.59 10.48 -22.08
CA GLY A 104 -10.61 11.93 -22.26
C GLY A 104 -10.32 12.32 -23.71
N ASP A 105 -10.38 13.63 -23.99
CA ASP A 105 -10.21 14.16 -25.35
C ASP A 105 -8.81 13.89 -25.94
N GLU A 106 -7.80 13.80 -25.08
CA GLU A 106 -6.39 13.57 -25.44
C GLU A 106 -5.99 12.07 -25.42
N GLY A 107 -6.94 11.18 -25.11
CA GLY A 107 -6.72 9.73 -24.99
C GLY A 107 -7.12 9.18 -23.62
N ALA A 108 -6.54 8.05 -23.22
CA ALA A 108 -6.88 7.40 -21.95
C ALA A 108 -5.93 7.81 -20.83
N ALA A 109 -6.46 7.96 -19.62
CA ALA A 109 -5.69 8.15 -18.40
C ALA A 109 -5.79 6.92 -17.52
N VAL A 110 -4.65 6.47 -17.00
CA VAL A 110 -4.57 5.31 -16.10
C VAL A 110 -4.25 5.81 -14.69
N VAL A 111 -5.07 5.41 -13.73
CA VAL A 111 -4.92 5.72 -12.30
C VAL A 111 -4.67 4.43 -11.53
N LEU A 112 -3.64 4.41 -10.70
CA LEU A 112 -3.29 3.29 -9.83
C LEU A 112 -3.59 3.64 -8.37
N GLU A 113 -4.23 2.74 -7.64
CA GLU A 113 -4.55 2.91 -6.23
C GLU A 113 -4.30 1.61 -5.46
N SER A 114 -3.59 1.68 -4.34
CA SER A 114 -3.53 0.59 -3.37
C SER A 114 -4.75 0.69 -2.44
N VAL A 115 -5.69 -0.25 -2.54
CA VAL A 115 -7.03 -0.12 -1.91
C VAL A 115 -7.21 -0.96 -0.65
N ALA A 116 -6.34 -1.95 -0.47
CA ALA A 116 -6.25 -2.74 0.75
C ALA A 116 -4.78 -3.05 0.94
N LEU A 117 -4.17 -2.43 1.95
CA LEU A 117 -2.76 -2.57 2.26
C LEU A 117 -2.63 -3.32 3.59
N GLU A 118 -1.88 -4.42 3.61
CA GLU A 118 -1.67 -5.19 4.84
C GLU A 118 -0.24 -5.72 4.98
N ILE A 119 0.22 -5.84 6.23
CA ILE A 119 1.42 -6.61 6.56
C ILE A 119 0.98 -7.99 7.02
N ARG A 120 1.64 -9.02 6.49
CA ARG A 120 1.53 -10.40 7.00
C ARG A 120 2.85 -10.78 7.65
N SER A 121 2.79 -11.19 8.91
CA SER A 121 3.94 -11.69 9.66
C SER A 121 3.69 -13.13 10.07
N SER A 122 4.75 -13.93 10.01
CA SER A 122 4.76 -15.29 10.56
C SER A 122 5.73 -15.33 11.73
N TYR A 123 5.31 -15.91 12.84
CA TYR A 123 6.10 -16.05 14.04
C TYR A 123 6.30 -17.53 14.31
N VAL A 124 7.52 -17.92 14.63
CA VAL A 124 7.89 -19.28 15.01
C VAL A 124 8.48 -19.22 16.41
N TYR A 125 8.02 -20.10 17.31
CA TYR A 125 8.50 -20.16 18.68
C TYR A 125 8.56 -21.60 19.18
N ASP A 126 9.49 -21.88 20.09
CA ASP A 126 9.62 -23.17 20.76
C ASP A 126 8.89 -23.11 22.11
N GLU A 127 7.95 -24.02 22.32
CA GLU A 127 7.27 -24.21 23.59
C GLU A 127 7.43 -25.67 24.04
N GLY A 128 8.39 -25.91 24.94
CA GLY A 128 8.64 -27.23 25.54
C GLY A 128 9.17 -28.27 24.55
N GLY A 129 10.02 -27.88 23.60
CA GLY A 129 10.59 -28.77 22.58
C GLY A 129 9.69 -28.98 21.37
N LYS A 130 8.60 -28.20 21.25
CA LYS A 130 7.69 -28.19 20.10
C LYS A 130 7.79 -26.85 19.39
N VAL A 131 8.07 -26.90 18.09
CA VAL A 131 8.04 -25.72 17.23
C VAL A 131 6.59 -25.40 16.86
N LEU A 132 6.10 -24.26 17.33
CA LEU A 132 4.79 -23.71 17.01
C LEU A 132 4.95 -22.52 16.05
N SER A 133 3.92 -22.27 15.25
CA SER A 133 3.87 -21.08 14.40
C SER A 133 2.50 -20.42 14.40
N PHE A 134 2.48 -19.10 14.35
CA PHE A 134 1.26 -18.33 14.13
C PHE A 134 1.46 -17.26 13.07
N LYS A 135 0.40 -16.98 12.33
CA LYS A 135 0.36 -15.95 11.29
C LYS A 135 -0.55 -14.82 11.73
N LYS A 136 -0.09 -13.57 11.61
CA LYS A 136 -0.88 -12.39 11.94
C LYS A 136 -0.93 -11.43 10.76
N ARG A 137 -2.11 -10.82 10.58
CA ARG A 137 -2.37 -9.80 9.56
C ARG A 137 -2.57 -8.45 10.25
N TYR A 138 -2.00 -7.42 9.66
CA TYR A 138 -2.09 -6.05 10.16
C TYR A 138 -2.58 -5.17 9.01
N PRO A 139 -3.88 -4.85 8.94
CA PRO A 139 -4.41 -3.91 7.96
C PRO A 139 -3.95 -2.47 8.22
N TYR A 140 -3.68 -1.70 7.17
CA TYR A 140 -3.20 -0.33 7.27
C TYR A 140 -4.16 0.60 7.99
N GLU A 141 -5.47 0.40 7.83
CA GLU A 141 -6.53 1.20 8.43
C GLU A 141 -6.51 1.10 9.96
N HIS A 142 -6.05 -0.03 10.50
CA HIS A 142 -6.00 -0.30 11.93
C HIS A 142 -4.61 -0.07 12.54
N TYR A 143 -3.54 -0.22 11.75
CA TYR A 143 -2.15 -0.15 12.21
C TYR A 143 -1.25 0.74 11.33
N PRO A 144 -1.64 1.99 11.02
CA PRO A 144 -0.93 2.79 10.02
C PRO A 144 0.53 3.08 10.39
N GLY A 145 0.83 3.23 11.68
CA GLY A 145 2.20 3.43 12.19
C GLY A 145 3.14 2.23 11.99
N MET A 146 2.64 1.07 11.55
CA MET A 146 3.49 -0.09 11.24
C MET A 146 4.03 -0.10 9.81
N PHE A 147 3.51 0.77 8.94
CA PHE A 147 3.79 0.74 7.51
C PHE A 147 4.83 1.78 7.11
N ASP A 148 5.76 1.34 6.27
CA ASP A 148 6.65 2.23 5.56
C ASP A 148 6.04 2.61 4.19
N LEU A 149 5.38 3.78 4.16
CA LEU A 149 4.72 4.28 2.95
C LEU A 149 5.70 4.52 1.79
N SER A 150 6.99 4.69 2.04
CA SER A 150 7.98 4.79 0.96
C SER A 150 8.05 3.51 0.13
N SER A 151 7.86 2.34 0.76
CA SER A 151 7.83 1.05 0.06
C SER A 151 6.58 0.90 -0.81
N VAL A 152 5.46 1.43 -0.33
CA VAL A 152 4.18 1.43 -1.06
C VAL A 152 4.28 2.34 -2.28
N ASN A 153 4.77 3.57 -2.09
CA ASN A 153 4.94 4.54 -3.18
C ASN A 153 5.91 4.00 -4.24
N TRP A 154 7.02 3.39 -3.83
CA TRP A 154 7.97 2.77 -4.75
C TRP A 154 7.33 1.66 -5.61
N GLU A 155 6.48 0.80 -5.01
CA GLU A 155 5.78 -0.25 -5.78
C GLU A 155 4.77 0.36 -6.76
N LEU A 156 4.02 1.38 -6.34
CA LEU A 156 3.07 2.06 -7.22
C LEU A 156 3.78 2.79 -8.37
N ASP A 157 4.94 3.41 -8.11
CA ASP A 157 5.77 4.05 -9.14
C ASP A 157 6.42 3.04 -10.08
N ARG A 158 6.90 1.89 -9.56
CA ARG A 158 7.39 0.76 -10.37
C ARG A 158 6.30 0.31 -11.33
N MET A 159 5.09 0.06 -10.82
CA MET A 159 3.97 -0.41 -11.63
C MET A 159 3.54 0.64 -12.65
N LYS A 160 3.45 1.91 -12.25
CA LYS A 160 3.21 3.03 -13.17
C LYS A 160 4.22 3.02 -14.32
N GLY A 161 5.51 2.98 -14.02
CA GLY A 161 6.57 2.98 -15.03
C GLY A 161 6.51 1.77 -15.96
N TYR A 162 6.17 0.59 -15.42
CA TYR A 162 5.97 -0.62 -16.21
C TYR A 162 4.79 -0.50 -17.20
N LEU A 163 3.63 -0.04 -16.73
CA LEU A 163 2.46 0.15 -17.58
C LEU A 163 2.68 1.26 -18.62
N GLU A 164 3.22 2.40 -18.20
CA GLU A 164 3.46 3.56 -19.06
C GLU A 164 4.44 3.23 -20.19
N SER A 165 5.57 2.58 -19.87
CA SER A 165 6.56 2.17 -20.88
C SER A 165 5.99 1.15 -21.87
N SER A 166 5.20 0.20 -21.39
CA SER A 166 4.58 -0.84 -22.23
C SER A 166 3.51 -0.26 -23.17
N LEU A 167 2.71 0.69 -22.69
CA LEU A 167 1.67 1.36 -23.48
C LEU A 167 2.27 2.30 -24.53
N ARG A 168 3.43 2.92 -24.26
CA ARG A 168 4.20 3.71 -25.25
C ARG A 168 4.92 2.82 -26.28
N GLY A 169 5.44 1.67 -25.87
CA GLY A 169 6.25 0.77 -26.70
C GLY A 169 5.47 -0.09 -27.72
N GLY A 170 4.15 -0.18 -27.59
CA GLY A 170 3.30 -1.01 -28.46
C GLY A 170 3.22 -0.61 -29.94
N GLY A 171 3.86 0.49 -30.37
CA GLY A 171 3.89 0.94 -31.77
C GLY A 171 4.99 0.32 -32.66
N ARG A 172 5.80 -0.62 -32.14
CA ARG A 172 7.02 -1.11 -32.84
C ARG A 172 7.07 -2.61 -33.16
N ARG A 173 5.99 -3.36 -32.99
CA ARG A 173 5.90 -4.77 -33.41
C ARG A 173 4.89 -4.92 -34.54
N GLY A 174 5.36 -4.63 -35.75
CA GLY A 174 4.59 -4.70 -36.98
C GLY A 174 5.47 -4.32 -38.17
N GLN A 175 6.67 -4.92 -38.27
CA GLN A 175 7.46 -5.06 -39.48
C GLN A 175 8.16 -6.41 -39.43
#